data_AF-A0A6L7EZI9-F1
#
_entry.id   AF-A0A6L7EZI9-F1
#
_cell.length_a   1.000
_cell.length_b   1.000
_cell.length_c   1.000
_cell.angle_alpha   90.00
_cell.angle_beta   90.00
_cell.angle_gamma   90.00
#
_symmetry.space_group_name_H-M   'P 1'
#
loop_
_entity.id
_entity.type
_entity.pdbx_description
1 polymer ?
#
loop_
_entity_poly.entity_id
_entity_poly.type
_entity_poly.pdbx_seq_one_letter_code
_entity_poly.pdbx_strand_id
1 'polypeptide(L)'
;MTAIAAAAFSACSSGTDDDPGDAASPEQSSAASSPAQSPSERPSEVQTSGSASTSTGPSVAPATGPLIAVGTSSFRAPDGWVEDGGISQDQNSARRPGGGGLVIVGDMAAFGSAAPLDARVQVALDQAPKGATRLPDVSLGDDGTLAGVITYKEGGNTVVDVMTERAGRVVNVSFTLRPSDLKADPDLVESVLASWQWVAGGSS
;
A
#
# COMPACT_ATOMS: atom_id res chain seq x y z
N MET A 1 -18.75 41.63 12.65
CA MET A 1 -17.84 41.69 13.82
C MET A 1 -17.45 40.26 14.13
N THR A 2 -16.26 39.84 13.74
CA THR A 2 -15.83 38.43 13.81
C THR A 2 -14.60 38.38 14.72
N ALA A 3 -14.73 37.64 15.83
CA ALA A 3 -13.70 37.52 16.85
C ALA A 3 -12.66 36.45 16.45
N ILE A 4 -11.39 36.83 16.49
CA ILE A 4 -10.23 35.96 16.28
C ILE A 4 -9.81 35.46 17.67
N ALA A 5 -9.97 34.16 17.92
CA ALA A 5 -9.44 33.51 19.12
C ALA A 5 -8.05 32.93 18.79
N ALA A 6 -7.01 33.56 19.32
CA ALA A 6 -5.63 33.08 19.25
C ALA A 6 -5.40 32.03 20.36
N ALA A 7 -5.02 30.81 19.98
CA ALA A 7 -4.57 29.79 20.91
C ALA A 7 -3.04 29.88 21.07
N ALA A 8 -2.59 30.08 22.31
CA ALA A 8 -1.19 30.17 22.70
C ALA A 8 -0.55 28.77 22.74
N PHE A 9 0.62 28.62 22.12
CA PHE A 9 1.49 27.46 22.31
C PHE A 9 2.30 27.64 23.59
N SER A 10 2.10 26.73 24.55
CA SER A 10 2.90 26.66 25.77
C SER A 10 4.09 25.73 25.51
N ALA A 11 5.29 26.30 25.60
CA ALA A 11 6.56 25.61 25.60
C ALA A 11 6.88 25.05 27.00
N CYS A 12 7.38 23.81 27.05
CA CYS A 12 8.11 23.16 28.15
C CYS A 12 8.82 21.95 27.49
N SER A 13 10.02 21.49 27.83
CA SER A 13 11.08 21.91 28.74
C SER A 13 12.28 21.05 28.37
N SER A 14 13.46 21.64 28.42
CA SER A 14 14.78 21.01 28.43
C SER A 14 14.98 19.99 29.56
N GLY A 15 15.79 18.97 29.28
CA GLY A 15 16.47 18.09 30.23
C GLY A 15 16.93 16.80 29.54
N THR A 16 18.13 16.22 29.62
CA THR A 16 19.49 16.51 30.12
C THR A 16 20.11 15.12 30.37
N ASP A 17 21.38 14.94 29.98
CA ASP A 17 22.38 13.95 30.46
C ASP A 17 22.14 12.45 30.15
N ASP A 18 22.96 11.83 29.31
CA ASP A 18 24.30 11.25 29.58
C ASP A 18 24.23 9.89 30.27
N ASP A 19 24.44 8.82 29.49
CA ASP A 19 24.96 7.54 30.01
C ASP A 19 25.87 6.85 28.97
N PRO A 20 27.20 6.86 29.14
CA PRO A 20 28.12 6.03 28.37
C PRO A 20 28.44 4.75 29.17
N GLY A 21 27.69 3.69 28.89
CA GLY A 21 27.82 2.38 29.54
C GLY A 21 28.45 1.30 28.66
N ASP A 22 29.77 1.23 28.74
CA ASP A 22 30.65 0.05 28.72
C ASP A 22 30.64 -1.05 27.63
N ALA A 23 31.87 -1.45 27.32
CA ALA A 23 32.30 -2.44 26.35
C ALA A 23 32.22 -3.88 26.87
N ALA A 24 31.98 -4.84 25.96
CA ALA A 24 32.60 -6.17 26.02
C ALA A 24 32.68 -6.82 24.64
N SER A 25 33.79 -7.52 24.46
CA SER A 25 34.44 -7.95 23.23
C SER A 25 33.98 -9.35 22.75
N PRO A 26 34.50 -9.87 21.61
CA PRO A 26 33.90 -10.93 20.80
C PRO A 26 34.28 -12.33 21.26
N GLU A 27 33.44 -13.33 20.95
CA GLU A 27 33.86 -14.73 20.94
C GLU A 27 33.63 -15.38 19.57
N GLN A 28 34.75 -15.93 19.07
CA GLN A 28 34.89 -16.76 17.89
C GLN A 28 34.21 -18.12 18.07
N SER A 29 33.69 -18.70 16.98
CA SER A 29 34.02 -20.09 16.67
C SER A 29 33.72 -20.45 15.23
N SER A 30 34.81 -20.73 14.52
CA SER A 30 34.85 -21.43 13.24
C SER A 30 34.55 -22.91 13.44
N ALA A 31 33.77 -23.52 12.55
CA ALA A 31 33.92 -24.93 12.21
C ALA A 31 33.52 -25.16 10.76
N ALA A 32 34.53 -25.45 9.94
CA ALA A 32 34.40 -25.96 8.60
C ALA A 32 33.99 -27.44 8.63
N SER A 33 33.17 -27.87 7.68
CA SER A 33 33.15 -29.26 7.21
C SER A 33 32.65 -29.33 5.77
N SER A 34 33.55 -29.81 4.91
CA SER A 34 33.43 -30.05 3.48
C SER A 34 32.91 -31.49 3.20
N PRO A 35 32.62 -31.84 1.93
CA PRO A 35 31.42 -32.57 1.51
C PRO A 35 31.59 -34.09 1.41
N ALA A 36 30.46 -34.80 1.28
CA ALA A 36 30.42 -36.17 0.79
C ALA A 36 29.35 -36.34 -0.31
N GLN A 37 29.80 -36.86 -1.44
CA GLN A 37 29.04 -37.24 -2.63
C GLN A 37 28.29 -38.57 -2.41
N SER A 38 27.15 -38.77 -3.08
CA SER A 38 26.85 -40.01 -3.82
C SER A 38 25.56 -39.89 -4.66
N PRO A 39 25.40 -40.75 -5.70
CA PRO A 39 24.73 -40.39 -6.95
C PRO A 39 23.39 -41.11 -7.20
N SER A 40 22.69 -40.58 -8.22
CA SER A 40 21.82 -41.27 -9.18
C SER A 40 20.69 -42.15 -8.65
N GLU A 41 19.48 -41.59 -8.70
CA GLU A 41 18.31 -42.33 -9.23
C GLU A 41 17.59 -41.42 -10.23
N ARG A 42 17.33 -41.98 -11.42
CA ARG A 42 16.67 -41.32 -12.54
C ARG A 42 15.25 -41.88 -12.65
N PRO A 43 14.21 -41.16 -12.23
CA PRO A 43 12.84 -41.51 -12.58
C PRO A 43 12.54 -41.00 -13.99
N SER A 44 11.95 -41.89 -14.80
CA SER A 44 11.37 -41.54 -16.09
C SER A 44 10.15 -40.64 -15.88
N GLU A 45 10.24 -39.36 -16.27
CA GLU A 45 9.07 -38.49 -16.32
C GLU A 45 8.41 -38.54 -17.70
N VAL A 46 7.16 -38.99 -17.65
CA VAL A 46 6.18 -38.98 -18.71
C VAL A 46 5.99 -37.54 -19.19
N GLN A 47 6.20 -37.29 -20.48
CA GLN A 47 5.80 -36.05 -21.12
C GLN A 47 4.28 -35.95 -21.12
N THR A 48 3.70 -35.32 -20.10
CA THR A 48 2.33 -34.84 -20.14
C THR A 48 2.32 -33.44 -20.75
N SER A 49 1.78 -33.39 -21.95
CA SER A 49 1.52 -32.21 -22.75
C SER A 49 0.91 -31.04 -21.98
N GLY A 50 1.49 -29.86 -22.18
CA GLY A 50 0.77 -28.59 -22.23
C GLY A 50 0.10 -28.13 -20.94
N SER A 51 0.91 -27.63 -20.01
CA SER A 51 0.38 -26.67 -19.02
C SER A 51 0.04 -25.39 -19.76
N ALA A 52 -1.24 -25.22 -20.09
CA ALA A 52 -1.80 -23.94 -20.43
C ALA A 52 -1.47 -22.97 -19.28
N SER A 53 -0.72 -21.91 -19.57
CA SER A 53 -0.55 -20.79 -18.65
C SER A 53 -1.94 -20.19 -18.39
N THR A 54 -2.57 -20.60 -17.30
CA THR A 54 -3.74 -19.91 -16.77
C THR A 54 -3.28 -18.55 -16.28
N SER A 55 -3.27 -17.58 -17.20
CA SER A 55 -3.14 -16.17 -16.88
C SER A 55 -4.20 -15.85 -15.84
N THR A 56 -3.77 -15.75 -14.58
CA THR A 56 -4.59 -15.34 -13.44
C THR A 56 -4.68 -13.83 -13.47
N GLY A 57 -5.11 -13.29 -14.62
CA GLY A 57 -5.44 -11.87 -14.72
C GLY A 57 -6.55 -11.54 -13.70
N PRO A 58 -6.60 -10.31 -13.19
CA PRO A 58 -7.70 -9.90 -12.34
C PRO A 58 -9.01 -10.19 -13.07
N SER A 59 -9.92 -10.92 -12.43
CA SER A 59 -11.22 -11.28 -13.02
C SER A 59 -12.13 -10.05 -13.20
N VAL A 60 -11.72 -8.90 -12.66
CA VAL A 60 -12.49 -7.65 -12.62
C VAL A 60 -11.98 -6.71 -13.72
N ALA A 61 -12.92 -6.12 -14.47
CA ALA A 61 -12.58 -5.14 -15.50
C ALA A 61 -11.95 -3.89 -14.87
N PRO A 62 -10.86 -3.35 -15.43
CA PRO A 62 -10.26 -2.11 -14.95
C PRO A 62 -11.23 -0.93 -15.02
N ALA A 63 -11.18 -0.04 -14.03
CA ALA A 63 -11.93 1.20 -14.02
C ALA A 63 -11.61 2.06 -15.26
N THR A 64 -12.61 2.79 -15.76
CA THR A 64 -12.53 3.51 -17.05
C THR A 64 -12.61 5.03 -16.94
N GLY A 65 -12.74 5.57 -15.73
CA GLY A 65 -12.89 7.00 -15.48
C GLY A 65 -11.57 7.80 -15.64
N PRO A 66 -11.50 9.00 -15.04
CA PRO A 66 -10.32 9.87 -15.19
C PRO A 66 -9.05 9.20 -14.65
N LEU A 67 -7.92 9.48 -15.30
CA LEU A 67 -6.61 9.02 -14.87
C LEU A 67 -6.13 9.89 -13.71
N ILE A 68 -5.87 9.26 -12.57
CA ILE A 68 -5.27 9.87 -11.39
C ILE A 68 -3.82 9.42 -11.35
N ALA A 69 -2.91 10.39 -11.33
CA ALA A 69 -1.48 10.14 -11.28
C ALA A 69 -0.84 10.91 -10.12
N VAL A 70 0.09 10.27 -9.42
CA VAL A 70 0.92 10.88 -8.39
C VAL A 70 2.27 10.16 -8.31
N GLY A 71 3.36 10.94 -8.37
CA GLY A 71 4.72 10.42 -8.28
C GLY A 71 5.03 9.30 -9.30
N THR A 72 5.16 8.07 -8.80
CA THR A 72 5.49 6.85 -9.53
C THR A 72 4.28 5.96 -9.81
N SER A 73 3.09 6.41 -9.49
CA SER A 73 1.85 5.63 -9.61
C SER A 73 0.77 6.36 -10.40
N SER A 74 -0.08 5.58 -11.05
CA SER A 74 -1.32 6.06 -11.65
C SER A 74 -2.39 4.98 -11.65
N PHE A 75 -3.66 5.38 -11.67
CA PHE A 75 -4.81 4.50 -11.80
C PHE A 75 -5.98 5.26 -12.44
N ARG A 76 -7.02 4.56 -12.86
CA ARG A 76 -8.27 5.17 -13.30
C ARG A 76 -9.31 5.15 -12.17
N ALA A 77 -9.91 6.30 -11.89
CA ALA A 77 -11.05 6.34 -11.00
C ALA A 77 -12.27 5.62 -11.66
N PRO A 78 -13.30 5.25 -10.89
CA PRO A 78 -14.51 4.66 -11.46
C PRO A 78 -15.20 5.58 -12.47
N ASP A 79 -16.00 4.99 -13.37
CA ASP A 79 -16.70 5.77 -14.40
C ASP A 79 -17.61 6.84 -13.78
N GLY A 80 -17.64 8.02 -14.40
CA GLY A 80 -18.39 9.18 -13.92
C GLY A 80 -17.81 9.87 -12.68
N TRP A 81 -16.68 9.41 -12.11
CA TRP A 81 -15.97 10.14 -11.07
C TRP A 81 -15.21 11.33 -11.65
N VAL A 82 -14.90 12.31 -10.79
CA VAL A 82 -14.12 13.49 -11.14
C VAL A 82 -12.88 13.56 -10.28
N GLU A 83 -11.76 13.99 -10.87
CA GLU A 83 -10.56 14.35 -10.12
C GLU A 83 -10.89 15.53 -9.18
N ASP A 84 -10.52 15.43 -7.91
CA ASP A 84 -10.77 16.50 -6.92
C ASP A 84 -9.64 17.55 -6.89
N GLY A 85 -8.65 17.39 -7.78
CA GLY A 85 -7.41 18.14 -7.80
C GLY A 85 -6.38 17.57 -6.82
N GLY A 86 -5.11 17.89 -7.08
CA GLY A 86 -4.01 17.50 -6.19
C GLY A 86 -4.20 18.07 -4.79
N ILE A 87 -4.28 17.21 -3.78
CA ILE A 87 -4.33 17.60 -2.37
C ILE A 87 -2.99 18.21 -1.95
N SER A 88 -1.91 17.66 -2.49
CA SER A 88 -0.54 18.15 -2.35
C SER A 88 0.31 17.65 -3.52
N GLN A 89 1.59 18.03 -3.58
CA GLN A 89 2.50 17.51 -4.61
C GLN A 89 2.64 15.98 -4.58
N ASP A 90 2.47 15.37 -3.41
CA ASP A 90 2.65 13.94 -3.16
C ASP A 90 1.31 13.20 -3.00
N GLN A 91 0.18 13.88 -3.25
CA GLN A 91 -1.15 13.29 -3.13
C GLN A 91 -2.12 13.80 -4.20
N ASN A 92 -2.90 12.87 -4.77
CA ASN A 92 -3.99 13.19 -5.67
C ASN A 92 -5.23 12.38 -5.30
N SER A 93 -6.41 12.80 -5.76
CA SER A 93 -7.67 12.16 -5.40
C SER A 93 -8.75 12.27 -6.47
N ALA A 94 -9.69 11.35 -6.44
CA ALA A 94 -10.92 11.40 -7.21
C ALA A 94 -12.13 11.16 -6.32
N ARG A 95 -13.25 11.78 -6.70
CA ARG A 95 -14.50 11.67 -5.96
C ARG A 95 -15.71 11.48 -6.88
N ARG A 96 -16.77 10.93 -6.32
CA ARG A 96 -18.06 10.85 -7.00
C ARG A 96 -18.72 12.25 -7.09
N PRO A 97 -19.34 12.61 -8.23
CA PRO A 97 -20.13 13.83 -8.34
C PRO A 97 -21.28 13.84 -7.32
N GLY A 98 -21.54 15.01 -6.73
CA GLY A 98 -22.57 15.17 -5.69
C GLY A 98 -22.11 14.76 -4.27
N GLY A 99 -20.84 14.42 -4.09
CA GLY A 99 -20.23 14.14 -2.79
C GLY A 99 -20.33 12.68 -2.34
N GLY A 100 -19.52 12.34 -1.33
CA GLY A 100 -19.23 10.97 -0.88
C GLY A 100 -18.38 10.19 -1.88
N GLY A 101 -17.92 8.98 -1.50
CA GLY A 101 -17.06 8.14 -2.34
C GLY A 101 -15.76 8.84 -2.73
N LEU A 102 -14.66 8.52 -2.05
CA LEU A 102 -13.37 9.17 -2.23
C LEU A 102 -12.27 8.13 -2.39
N VAL A 103 -11.39 8.32 -3.35
CA VAL A 103 -10.12 7.61 -3.46
C VAL A 103 -8.99 8.63 -3.39
N ILE A 104 -8.10 8.46 -2.43
CA ILE A 104 -6.88 9.26 -2.28
C ILE A 104 -5.70 8.35 -2.53
N VAL A 105 -4.74 8.82 -3.30
CA VAL A 105 -3.43 8.19 -3.44
C VAL A 105 -2.36 9.13 -2.92
N GLY A 106 -1.45 8.59 -2.12
CA GLY A 106 -0.23 9.26 -1.70
C GLY A 106 0.98 8.46 -2.17
N ASP A 107 1.99 9.16 -2.68
CA ASP A 107 3.25 8.56 -3.09
C ASP A 107 4.41 9.42 -2.59
N MET A 108 5.12 8.92 -1.57
CA MET A 108 6.18 9.66 -0.89
C MET A 108 7.47 8.86 -0.77
N ALA A 109 8.60 9.54 -0.66
CA ALA A 109 9.87 8.89 -0.38
C ALA A 109 9.80 8.15 0.97
N ALA A 110 10.31 6.91 1.00
CA ALA A 110 10.42 6.18 2.26
C ALA A 110 11.47 6.85 3.15
N PHE A 111 11.11 7.06 4.42
CA PHE A 111 12.07 7.52 5.43
C PHE A 111 12.73 6.31 6.08
N GLY A 112 14.04 6.15 5.89
CA GLY A 112 14.82 5.05 6.47
C GLY A 112 14.76 3.75 5.67
N SER A 113 15.08 2.63 6.32
CA SER A 113 15.07 1.31 5.69
C SER A 113 13.64 0.82 5.46
N ALA A 114 13.41 0.19 4.31
CA ALA A 114 12.16 -0.48 3.97
C ALA A 114 11.74 -1.46 5.06
N ALA A 115 10.65 -1.15 5.78
CA ALA A 115 10.03 -2.12 6.68
C ALA A 115 9.34 -3.22 5.84
N PRO A 116 9.42 -4.50 6.24
CA PRO A 116 8.66 -5.57 5.58
C PRO A 116 7.17 -5.24 5.51
N LEU A 117 6.49 -5.69 4.45
CA LEU A 117 5.08 -5.38 4.21
C LEU A 117 4.19 -5.72 5.42
N ASP A 118 4.37 -6.90 6.01
CA ASP A 118 3.59 -7.34 7.18
C ASP A 118 3.74 -6.40 8.37
N ALA A 119 4.95 -5.89 8.61
CA ALA A 119 5.19 -4.95 9.71
C ALA A 119 4.46 -3.62 9.47
N ARG A 120 4.41 -3.15 8.21
CA ARG A 120 3.66 -1.94 7.84
C ARG A 120 2.16 -2.13 8.01
N VAL A 121 1.63 -3.26 7.54
CA VAL A 121 0.21 -3.61 7.71
C VAL A 121 -0.13 -3.71 9.20
N GLN A 122 0.74 -4.29 10.02
CA GLN A 122 0.52 -4.35 11.46
C GLN A 122 0.48 -2.96 12.10
N VAL A 123 1.42 -2.07 11.76
CA VAL A 123 1.39 -0.68 12.24
C VAL A 123 0.11 0.03 11.81
N ALA A 124 -0.34 -0.17 10.57
CA ALA A 124 -1.59 0.40 10.07
C ALA A 124 -2.81 -0.12 10.85
N LEU A 125 -2.86 -1.42 11.17
CA LEU A 125 -3.91 -2.01 12.01
C LEU A 125 -3.89 -1.45 13.43
N ASP A 126 -2.71 -1.26 14.03
CA ASP A 126 -2.55 -0.75 15.39
C ASP A 126 -3.01 0.73 15.50
N GLN A 127 -2.90 1.48 14.40
CA GLN A 127 -3.35 2.88 14.31
C GLN A 127 -4.80 3.03 13.85
N ALA A 128 -5.36 2.01 13.21
CA ALA A 128 -6.71 2.06 12.68
C ALA A 128 -7.77 2.01 13.80
N PRO A 129 -9.01 2.47 13.51
CA PRO A 129 -10.12 2.34 14.44
C PRO A 129 -10.38 0.89 14.87
N LYS A 130 -10.93 0.72 16.07
CA LYS A 130 -11.32 -0.60 16.59
C LYS A 130 -12.22 -1.34 15.60
N GLY A 131 -11.87 -2.58 15.29
CA GLY A 131 -12.59 -3.42 14.33
C GLY A 131 -11.95 -3.43 12.93
N ALA A 132 -10.84 -2.71 12.74
CA ALA A 132 -10.02 -2.87 11.55
C ALA A 132 -9.55 -4.32 11.39
N THR A 133 -9.55 -4.78 10.13
CA THR A 133 -9.23 -6.16 9.78
C THR A 133 -8.32 -6.17 8.55
N ARG A 134 -7.33 -7.06 8.56
CA ARG A 134 -6.51 -7.34 7.38
C ARG A 134 -7.31 -8.14 6.36
N LEU A 135 -7.25 -7.73 5.10
CA LEU A 135 -7.76 -8.48 3.96
C LEU A 135 -6.60 -9.21 3.27
N PRO A 136 -6.88 -10.17 2.37
CA PRO A 136 -5.84 -10.75 1.53
C PRO A 136 -5.05 -9.68 0.78
N ASP A 137 -3.74 -9.86 0.71
CA ASP A 137 -2.86 -8.96 -0.05
C ASP A 137 -3.20 -9.01 -1.55
N VAL A 138 -2.93 -7.90 -2.24
CA VAL A 138 -3.24 -7.72 -3.67
C VAL A 138 -1.96 -7.43 -4.45
N SER A 139 -1.93 -7.80 -5.73
CA SER A 139 -0.84 -7.46 -6.65
C SER A 139 -1.19 -6.21 -7.44
N LEU A 140 -0.27 -5.24 -7.49
CA LEU A 140 -0.42 -3.97 -8.18
C LEU A 140 0.48 -3.88 -9.41
N GLY A 141 -0.10 -3.42 -10.52
CA GLY A 141 0.59 -3.22 -11.78
C GLY A 141 1.08 -4.51 -12.45
N ASP A 142 1.71 -4.37 -13.61
CA ASP A 142 2.16 -5.49 -14.42
C ASP A 142 3.34 -6.26 -13.81
N ASP A 143 4.06 -5.66 -12.86
CA ASP A 143 5.18 -6.31 -12.16
C ASP A 143 4.73 -7.13 -10.94
N GLY A 144 3.43 -7.12 -10.62
CA GLY A 144 2.87 -7.92 -9.54
C GLY A 144 3.27 -7.47 -8.13
N THR A 145 3.70 -6.21 -7.97
CA THR A 145 4.12 -5.65 -6.67
C THR A 145 3.06 -5.91 -5.60
N LEU A 146 3.42 -6.62 -4.53
CA LEU A 146 2.49 -6.99 -3.47
C LEU A 146 2.13 -5.76 -2.61
N ALA A 147 0.85 -5.61 -2.29
CA ALA A 147 0.32 -4.57 -1.44
C ALA A 147 -0.57 -5.17 -0.35
N GLY A 148 -0.38 -4.69 0.87
CA GLY A 148 -1.16 -5.09 2.02
C GLY A 148 -2.46 -4.30 2.07
N VAL A 149 -3.53 -4.95 2.50
CA VAL A 149 -4.87 -4.35 2.51
C VAL A 149 -5.49 -4.45 3.91
N ILE A 150 -6.03 -3.34 4.41
CA ILE A 150 -6.85 -3.32 5.62
C ILE A 150 -8.20 -2.66 5.32
N THR A 151 -9.22 -3.03 6.10
CA THR A 151 -10.53 -2.39 6.04
C THR A 151 -11.10 -2.12 7.43
N TYR A 152 -11.86 -1.02 7.55
CA TYR A 152 -12.56 -0.64 8.77
C TYR A 152 -13.80 0.21 8.46
N LYS A 153 -14.52 0.60 9.51
CA LYS A 153 -15.66 1.51 9.43
C LYS A 153 -15.30 2.86 10.05
N GLU A 154 -15.62 3.93 9.35
CA GLU A 154 -15.46 5.30 9.84
C GLU A 154 -16.64 6.16 9.38
N GLY A 155 -17.31 6.84 10.31
CA GLY A 155 -18.45 7.71 9.99
C GLY A 155 -19.59 7.03 9.23
N GLY A 156 -19.75 5.70 9.38
CA GLY A 156 -20.73 4.90 8.63
C GLY A 156 -20.27 4.45 7.23
N ASN A 157 -19.10 4.90 6.77
CA ASN A 157 -18.47 4.48 5.52
C ASN A 157 -17.60 3.24 5.74
N THR A 158 -17.35 2.49 4.67
CA THR A 158 -16.25 1.53 4.60
C THR A 158 -15.00 2.27 4.20
N VAL A 159 -13.92 2.10 4.96
CA VAL A 159 -12.59 2.51 4.53
C VAL A 159 -11.79 1.28 4.12
N VAL A 160 -11.07 1.37 3.01
CA VAL A 160 -10.12 0.36 2.56
C VAL A 160 -8.80 1.06 2.30
N ASP A 161 -7.76 0.66 3.03
CA ASP A 161 -6.41 1.20 2.85
C ASP A 161 -5.53 0.12 2.22
N VAL A 162 -4.86 0.48 1.13
CA VAL A 162 -3.92 -0.36 0.39
C VAL A 162 -2.55 0.29 0.51
N MET A 163 -1.55 -0.49 0.93
CA MET A 163 -0.21 0.04 1.20
C MET A 163 0.87 -0.86 0.59
N THR A 164 1.85 -0.24 -0.03
CA THR A 164 3.02 -0.93 -0.56
C THR A 164 4.25 -0.04 -0.52
N GLU A 165 5.41 -0.64 -0.80
CA GLU A 165 6.65 0.08 -1.04
C GLU A 165 7.27 -0.41 -2.35
N ARG A 166 7.65 0.52 -3.21
CA ARG A 166 8.31 0.22 -4.48
C ARG A 166 9.42 1.23 -4.74
N ALA A 167 10.62 0.73 -5.05
CA ALA A 167 11.79 1.55 -5.36
C ALA A 167 12.09 2.65 -4.32
N GLY A 168 11.97 2.33 -3.02
CA GLY A 168 12.22 3.27 -1.93
C GLY A 168 11.13 4.35 -1.76
N ARG A 169 9.95 4.13 -2.33
CA ARG A 169 8.78 5.00 -2.17
C ARG A 169 7.63 4.24 -1.55
N VAL A 170 6.99 4.87 -0.57
CA VAL A 170 5.79 4.35 0.09
C VAL A 170 4.59 4.88 -0.67
N VAL A 171 3.75 3.95 -1.13
CA VAL A 171 2.50 4.27 -1.81
C VAL A 171 1.35 3.79 -0.96
N ASN A 172 0.41 4.70 -0.68
CA ASN A 172 -0.81 4.42 0.05
C ASN A 172 -2.01 4.84 -0.80
N VAL A 173 -3.01 3.98 -0.90
CA VAL A 173 -4.29 4.27 -1.54
C VAL A 173 -5.37 4.06 -0.50
N SER A 174 -6.16 5.09 -0.22
CA SER A 174 -7.28 5.03 0.72
C SER A 174 -8.59 5.25 -0.01
N PHE A 175 -9.52 4.33 0.18
CA PHE A 175 -10.88 4.40 -0.33
C PHE A 175 -11.84 4.67 0.81
N THR A 176 -12.58 5.79 0.79
CA THR A 176 -13.69 6.05 1.70
C THR A 176 -15.01 5.92 0.95
N LEU A 177 -15.72 4.81 1.16
CA LEU A 177 -16.86 4.39 0.36
C LEU A 177 -18.14 4.34 1.18
N ARG A 178 -19.20 4.96 0.69
CA ARG A 178 -20.52 4.82 1.33
C ARG A 178 -21.09 3.44 1.05
N PRO A 179 -22.03 2.96 1.88
CA PRO A 179 -22.78 1.75 1.59
C PRO A 179 -23.46 1.76 0.20
N SER A 180 -23.90 2.94 -0.26
CA SER A 180 -24.50 3.10 -1.59
C SER A 180 -23.51 2.96 -2.73
N ASP A 181 -22.23 3.28 -2.51
CA ASP A 181 -21.18 3.16 -3.54
C ASP A 181 -20.90 1.66 -3.75
N LEU A 182 -20.65 0.91 -2.68
CA LEU A 182 -20.44 -0.55 -2.72
C LEU A 182 -21.67 -1.36 -3.17
N LYS A 183 -22.89 -0.85 -2.92
CA LYS A 183 -24.11 -1.50 -3.43
C LYS A 183 -24.26 -1.31 -4.94
N ALA A 184 -23.84 -0.16 -5.47
CA ALA A 184 -23.93 0.12 -6.89
C ALA A 184 -22.84 -0.63 -7.67
N ASP A 185 -21.64 -0.74 -7.07
CA ASP A 185 -20.49 -1.43 -7.62
C ASP A 185 -19.73 -2.17 -6.50
N PRO A 186 -19.98 -3.48 -6.31
CA PRO A 186 -19.33 -4.26 -5.26
C PRO A 186 -17.84 -4.49 -5.54
N ASP A 187 -17.40 -4.38 -6.79
CA ASP A 187 -16.02 -4.62 -7.23
C ASP A 187 -15.26 -3.29 -7.46
N LEU A 188 -15.75 -2.20 -6.86
CA LEU A 188 -15.21 -0.85 -7.07
C LEU A 188 -13.73 -0.75 -6.72
N VAL A 189 -13.31 -1.33 -5.59
CA VAL A 189 -11.92 -1.28 -5.16
C VAL A 189 -11.06 -2.08 -6.14
N GLU A 190 -11.47 -3.30 -6.44
CA GLU A 190 -10.76 -4.21 -7.34
C GLU A 190 -10.65 -3.65 -8.76
N SER A 191 -11.67 -2.99 -9.29
CA SER A 191 -11.63 -2.36 -10.62
C SER A 191 -10.64 -1.19 -10.67
N VAL A 192 -10.56 -0.38 -9.61
CA VAL A 192 -9.56 0.69 -9.51
C VAL A 192 -8.16 0.10 -9.43
N LEU A 193 -7.93 -0.90 -8.59
CA LEU A 193 -6.62 -1.55 -8.47
C LEU A 193 -6.22 -2.31 -9.75
N ALA A 194 -7.17 -2.88 -10.48
CA ALA A 194 -6.92 -3.52 -11.78
C ALA A 194 -6.50 -2.52 -12.88
N SER A 195 -6.77 -1.22 -12.68
CA SER A 195 -6.31 -0.15 -13.58
C SER A 195 -4.94 0.44 -13.19
N TRP A 196 -4.31 -0.08 -12.13
CA TRP A 196 -3.08 0.44 -11.59
C TRP A 196 -1.90 0.30 -12.56
N GLN A 197 -1.14 1.37 -12.70
CA GLN A 197 0.06 1.42 -13.52
C GLN A 197 1.19 2.11 -12.76
N TRP A 198 2.35 1.48 -12.74
CA TRP A 198 3.59 2.12 -12.33
C TRP A 198 4.10 3.01 -13.45
N VAL A 199 4.30 4.29 -13.17
CA VAL A 199 4.92 5.22 -14.11
C VAL A 199 6.38 5.39 -13.74
N ALA A 200 7.25 5.47 -14.75
CA ALA A 200 8.64 5.88 -14.52
C ALA A 200 8.57 7.28 -13.91
N GLY A 201 9.01 7.41 -12.65
CA GLY A 201 8.88 8.66 -11.89
C GLY A 201 9.34 9.82 -12.75
N GLY A 202 8.39 10.65 -13.18
CA GLY A 202 8.70 11.84 -13.95
C GLY A 202 9.60 12.69 -13.10
N SER A 203 10.78 13.04 -13.62
CA SER A 203 11.64 14.05 -13.03
C SER A 203 10.81 15.34 -13.01
N SER A 204 10.19 15.67 -11.88
CA SER A 204 9.57 16.97 -11.65
C SER A 204 10.65 18.03 -11.49
#